data_AF-A0A645E217-F1
#
_entry.id   AF-A0A645E217-F1
#
_cell.length_a   1.000
_cell.length_b   1.000
_cell.length_c   1.000
_cell.angle_alpha   90.00
_cell.angle_beta   90.00
_cell.angle_gamma   90.00
#
_symmetry.space_group_name_H-M   'P 1'
#
loop_
_entity.id
_entity.type
_entity.pdbx_description
1 polymer ?
#
loop_
_entity_poly.entity_id
_entity_poly.type
_entity_poly.pdbx_seq_one_letter_code
_entity_poly.pdbx_strand_id
1 'polypeptide(L)'
;MCTGAIINSRIVRVVYGASDPKAGCCGSVVDLTALPFNHKPQLVGGVRAEECAALLSDFFKTLRTARRQTGPPAAPVSPPSLGGTPPANDKE
;
A
#
# COMPACT_ATOMS: atom_id res chain seq x y z
N MET A 1 -4.91 -2.32 0.81
CA MET A 1 -5.56 -2.61 -0.48
C MET A 1 -5.27 -4.04 -0.96
N CYS A 2 -4.04 -4.37 -1.35
CA CYS A 2 -3.73 -5.63 -2.04
C CYS A 2 -4.01 -6.91 -1.23
N THR A 3 -3.63 -6.98 0.05
CA THR A 3 -3.86 -8.17 0.89
C THR A 3 -5.35 -8.49 1.05
N GLY A 4 -6.22 -7.48 1.15
CA GLY A 4 -7.67 -7.68 1.18
C GLY A 4 -8.22 -8.23 -0.15
N ALA A 5 -7.70 -7.74 -1.28
CA ALA A 5 -8.07 -8.26 -2.59
C ALA A 5 -7.66 -9.73 -2.76
N ILE A 6 -6.46 -10.11 -2.28
CA ILE A 6 -5.97 -11.50 -2.27
C ILE A 6 -6.90 -12.42 -1.48
N ILE A 7 -7.35 -11.97 -0.30
CA ILE A 7 -8.27 -12.75 0.54
C ILE A 7 -9.61 -12.93 -0.17
N ASN A 8 -10.19 -11.86 -0.72
CA ASN A 8 -11.50 -11.91 -1.38
C ASN A 8 -11.48 -12.69 -2.70
N SER A 9 -10.37 -12.67 -3.44
CA SER A 9 -10.20 -13.47 -4.67
C SER A 9 -9.82 -14.93 -4.40
N ARG A 10 -9.64 -15.31 -3.13
CA ARG A 10 -9.31 -16.67 -2.68
C ARG A 10 -8.00 -17.20 -3.27
N ILE A 11 -7.03 -16.32 -3.50
CA ILE A 11 -5.68 -16.76 -3.92
C ILE A 11 -5.10 -17.64 -2.82
N VAL A 12 -4.71 -18.86 -3.18
CA VAL A 12 -4.27 -19.89 -2.22
C VAL A 12 -2.88 -19.58 -1.66
N ARG A 13 -1.99 -19.04 -2.50
CA ARG A 13 -0.59 -18.80 -2.12
C ARG A 13 -0.09 -17.48 -2.70
N VAL A 14 0.61 -16.73 -1.86
CA VAL A 14 1.27 -15.47 -2.24
C VAL A 14 2.74 -15.61 -1.92
N VAL A 15 3.58 -15.32 -2.93
CA VAL A 15 5.03 -15.26 -2.79
C VAL A 15 5.47 -13.83 -3.06
N TYR A 16 6.23 -13.23 -2.15
CA TYR A 16 6.75 -11.88 -2.29
C TYR A 16 8.22 -11.80 -1.94
N GLY A 17 8.90 -10.79 -2.48
CA GLY A 17 10.33 -10.55 -2.25
C GLY A 17 10.59 -9.73 -1.00
N ALA A 18 10.94 -8.46 -1.17
CA ALA A 18 11.21 -7.55 -0.06
C ALA A 18 9.93 -7.24 0.76
N SER A 19 10.08 -7.16 2.09
CA SER A 19 9.03 -6.67 2.97
C SER A 19 8.92 -5.14 2.91
N ASP A 20 7.73 -4.61 3.18
CA ASP A 20 7.49 -3.17 3.27
C ASP A 20 7.30 -2.77 4.75
N PRO A 21 8.34 -2.21 5.41
CA PRO A 21 8.25 -1.83 6.82
C PRO A 21 7.33 -0.63 7.07
N LYS A 22 6.93 0.12 6.04
CA LYS A 22 6.12 1.34 6.19
C LYS A 22 4.63 1.11 5.99
N ALA A 23 4.26 0.18 5.10
CA ALA A 23 2.85 -0.03 4.74
C ALA A 23 2.46 -1.51 4.50
N GLY A 24 3.36 -2.46 4.74
CA GLY A 24 3.08 -3.88 4.49
C GLY A 24 1.98 -4.45 5.39
N CYS A 25 0.99 -5.10 4.78
CA CYS A 25 -0.15 -5.74 5.46
C CYS A 25 -0.05 -7.29 5.56
N CYS A 26 1.11 -7.86 5.23
CA CYS A 26 1.40 -9.30 5.28
C CYS A 26 2.39 -9.64 6.41
N GLY A 27 2.26 -8.97 7.56
CA GLY A 27 3.13 -9.18 8.72
C GLY A 27 4.17 -8.09 8.97
N SER A 28 4.15 -6.97 8.24
CA SER A 28 5.06 -5.84 8.49
C SER A 28 4.47 -4.82 9.47
N VAL A 29 3.49 -4.02 9.03
CA VAL A 29 2.78 -3.07 9.88
C VAL A 29 1.57 -3.74 10.54
N VAL A 30 0.88 -4.56 9.76
CA VAL A 30 -0.26 -5.36 10.20
C VAL A 30 -0.20 -6.70 9.47
N ASP A 31 -0.77 -7.74 10.08
CA ASP A 31 -1.03 -9.00 9.40
C ASP A 31 -2.53 -9.18 9.19
N LEU A 32 -3.01 -8.85 7.99
CA LEU A 32 -4.42 -9.06 7.64
C LEU A 32 -4.76 -10.54 7.44
N THR A 33 -3.77 -11.40 7.21
CA THR A 33 -4.00 -12.84 7.03
C THR A 33 -4.19 -13.58 8.35
N ALA A 34 -3.73 -13.00 9.46
CA ALA A 34 -3.97 -13.49 10.82
C ALA A 34 -5.38 -13.20 11.35
N LEU A 35 -6.09 -12.24 10.76
CA LEU A 35 -7.46 -11.88 11.15
C LEU A 35 -8.47 -13.00 10.82
N PRO A 36 -9.66 -13.00 11.46
CA PRO A 36 -10.66 -14.09 11.33
C PRO A 36 -11.46 -13.99 10.01
N PHE A 37 -10.78 -13.93 8.87
CA PHE A 37 -11.39 -14.03 7.56
C PHE A 37 -11.63 -15.50 7.15
N ASN A 38 -12.63 -15.70 6.29
CA ASN A 38 -13.02 -17.03 5.80
C ASN A 38 -11.96 -17.71 4.92
N HIS A 39 -11.07 -16.94 4.29
CA HIS A 39 -9.97 -17.44 3.46
C HIS A 39 -8.63 -16.96 3.99
N LYS A 40 -7.65 -17.87 4.10
CA LYS A 40 -6.31 -17.58 4.62
C LYS A 40 -5.25 -18.01 3.61
N PRO A 41 -4.66 -17.07 2.86
CA PRO A 41 -3.62 -17.38 1.89
C PRO A 41 -2.35 -17.85 2.61
N GLN A 42 -1.63 -18.82 2.03
CA GLN A 42 -0.27 -19.15 2.46
C GLN A 42 0.69 -18.06 1.99
N LEU A 43 1.45 -17.48 2.92
CA LEU A 43 2.42 -16.43 2.63
C LEU A 43 3.84 -16.99 2.63
N VAL A 44 4.60 -16.67 1.58
CA VAL A 44 6.05 -16.92 1.52
C VAL A 44 6.74 -15.61 1.17
N GLY A 45 7.39 -15.01 2.16
CA GLY A 45 8.17 -13.79 2.00
C GLY A 45 9.65 -14.06 1.79
N GLY A 46 10.39 -13.05 1.35
CA GLY A 46 11.85 -13.08 1.34
C GLY A 46 12.48 -13.62 0.06
N VAL A 47 11.69 -14.02 -0.94
CA VAL A 47 12.23 -14.61 -2.18
C VAL A 47 12.94 -13.54 -2.99
N ARG A 48 14.28 -13.64 -3.10
CA ARG A 48 15.14 -12.61 -3.73
C ARG A 48 14.93 -11.23 -3.09
N ALA A 49 14.75 -11.18 -1.76
CA ALA A 49 14.45 -9.96 -1.03
C ALA A 49 15.45 -8.82 -1.31
N GLU A 50 16.75 -9.15 -1.31
CA GLU A 50 17.82 -8.18 -1.52
C GLU A 50 17.72 -7.53 -2.91
N GLU A 51 17.48 -8.33 -3.94
CA GLU A 51 17.36 -7.84 -5.32
C GLU A 51 16.10 -6.99 -5.50
N CYS A 52 14.96 -7.42 -4.93
CA CYS A 52 13.74 -6.62 -4.93
C CYS A 52 13.93 -5.28 -4.18
N ALA A 53 14.63 -5.29 -3.04
CA ALA A 53 14.91 -4.09 -2.26
C ALA A 53 15.89 -3.15 -2.97
N ALA A 54 16.89 -3.70 -3.67
CA ALA A 54 17.84 -2.92 -4.47
C ALA A 54 17.13 -2.14 -5.58
N LEU A 55 16.22 -2.80 -6.33
CA LEU A 55 15.42 -2.14 -7.38
C LEU A 55 14.64 -0.93 -6.86
N LEU A 56 13.95 -1.09 -5.72
CA LEU A 56 13.21 0.01 -5.09
C LEU A 56 14.14 1.13 -4.61
N SER A 57 15.27 0.77 -3.99
CA SER A 57 16.25 1.72 -3.47
C SER A 57 16.83 2.57 -4.60
N ASP A 58 17.21 1.95 -5.72
CA ASP A 58 17.82 2.64 -6.84
C ASP A 58 16.83 3.52 -7.59
N PHE A 59 15.57 3.08 -7.72
CA PHE A 59 14.48 3.91 -8.23
C PHE A 59 14.33 5.21 -7.42
N PHE A 60 14.20 5.11 -6.09
CA PHE A 60 14.00 6.29 -5.26
C PHE A 60 15.26 7.17 -5.14
N LYS A 61 16.47 6.60 -5.19
CA LYS A 61 17.71 7.39 -5.29
C LYS A 61 17.70 8.24 -6.56
N THR A 62 17.42 7.61 -7.71
CA THR A 62 17.37 8.27 -9.02
C THR A 62 16.30 9.37 -9.04
N LEU A 63 15.10 9.07 -8.54
CA LEU A 63 14.00 10.03 -8.45
C LEU A 63 14.35 11.28 -7.62
N ARG A 64 15.05 11.10 -6.48
CA ARG A 64 15.48 12.21 -5.62
C ARG A 64 16.55 13.06 -6.29
N THR A 65 17.52 12.42 -6.96
CA THR A 65 18.56 13.13 -7.71
C THR A 65 17.97 13.96 -8.85
N ALA A 66 17.05 13.38 -9.62
CA ALA A 66 16.35 14.08 -10.70
C ALA A 66 15.56 15.29 -10.17
N ARG A 67 14.78 15.13 -9.09
CA ARG A 67 14.04 16.24 -8.46
C ARG A 67 14.94 17.38 -7.97
N ARG A 68 16.17 17.07 -7.52
CA ARG A 68 17.13 18.10 -7.12
C ARG A 68 17.64 18.91 -8.31
N GLN A 69 17.70 18.30 -9.49
CA GLN A 69 18.16 18.96 -10.72
C GLN A 69 17.06 19.79 -11.40
N THR A 70 15.79 19.37 -11.31
CA THR A 70 14.67 20.03 -12.01
C THR A 70 13.89 21.04 -11.15
N GLY A 71 14.27 21.24 -9.88
CA GLY A 71 13.45 22.00 -8.93
C GLY A 71 12.15 21.26 -8.55
N PRO A 72 11.44 21.70 -7.49
CA PRO A 72 10.23 21.03 -7.04
C PRO A 72 9.13 21.14 -8.10
N PRO A 73 8.40 20.04 -8.42
CA PRO A 73 7.19 20.14 -9.22
C PRO A 73 6.18 21.03 -8.49
N ALA A 74 5.44 21.84 -9.25
CA ALA A 74 4.35 22.65 -8.72
C ALA A 74 3.42 21.79 -7.85
N ALA A 75 3.10 22.27 -6.65
CA ALA A 75 2.34 21.54 -5.65
C ALA A 75 1.01 21.02 -6.25
N PRO A 76 0.55 19.81 -5.87
CA PRO A 76 -0.76 19.34 -6.29
C PRO A 76 -1.82 20.32 -5.77
N VAL A 77 -2.61 20.88 -6.68
CA VAL A 77 -3.77 21.71 -6.35
C VAL A 77 -4.69 20.91 -5.43
N SER A 78 -4.84 21.36 -4.19
CA SER A 78 -5.80 20.78 -3.25
C SER A 78 -7.20 20.85 -3.86
N PRO A 79 -7.98 19.75 -3.87
CA PRO A 79 -9.37 19.83 -4.34
C PRO A 79 -10.18 20.75 -3.42
N PRO A 80 -11.17 21.50 -3.96
CA PRO A 80 -12.04 22.33 -3.14
C PRO A 80 -12.79 21.44 -2.13
N SER A 81 -12.74 21.83 -0.86
CA SER A 81 -13.48 21.20 0.22
C SER A 81 -14.97 21.16 -0.12
N LEU A 82 -15.53 19.97 -0.34
CA LEU A 82 -16.97 19.75 -0.38
C LEU A 82 -17.54 19.95 1.03
N GLY A 83 -17.80 21.21 1.38
CA GLY A 83 -18.66 21.56 2.50
C GLY A 83 -20.10 21.28 2.13
N GLY A 84 -20.71 20.31 2.79
CA GLY A 84 -22.11 19.96 2.61
C GLY A 84 -22.51 18.87 3.59
N THR A 85 -22.74 19.25 4.85
CA THR A 85 -23.52 18.42 5.76
C THR A 85 -24.95 18.31 5.19
N PRO A 86 -25.47 17.11 4.91
CA PRO A 86 -26.88 16.97 4.56
C PRO A 86 -27.75 17.39 5.75
N PRO A 87 -28.90 18.06 5.53
CA PRO A 87 -29.81 18.37 6.63
C PRO A 87 -30.34 17.05 7.23
N ALA A 88 -30.25 16.96 8.56
CA ALA A 88 -30.93 15.93 9.33
C ALA A 88 -32.43 16.01 9.01
N ASN A 89 -33.00 14.95 8.44
CA ASN A 89 -34.44 14.84 8.27
C ASN A 89 -35.00 14.26 9.58
N ASP A 90 -35.53 15.15 10.42
CA ASP A 90 -36.56 14.85 11.40
C ASP A 90 -37.85 14.51 10.64
N LYS A 91 -38.33 13.26 10.65
CA LYS A 91 -39.75 12.90 10.45
C LYS A 91 -40.10 11.53 11.05
N GLU A 92 -40.94 11.60 12.09
CA GLU A 92 -41.91 10.62 12.64
C GLU A 92 -41.52 9.16 12.89
#